data_AF-A0A069RFC7-F1
#
_entry.id   AF-A0A069RFC7-F1
#
_cell.length_a   1.000
_cell.length_b   1.000
_cell.length_c   1.000
_cell.angle_alpha   90.00
_cell.angle_beta   90.00
_cell.angle_gamma   90.00
#
_symmetry.space_group_name_H-M   'P 1'
#
loop_
_entity.id
_entity.type
_entity.pdbx_description
1 polymer ?
#
loop_
_entity_poly.entity_id
_entity_poly.type
_entity_poly.pdbx_seq_one_letter_code
_entity_poly.pdbx_strand_id
1 'polypeptide(L)'
;MKRNLVKLVAALSVVLMLFTGCSAGDSTVGSKTAARVDEGTLKAIVEGEEYVIVDTRNDEEYNGWVIDESIPQGHIKGAVSFSQSWLEGLSAEEQQKLLDETGITKDKKVLLYSNYGEESASLVEKLAGLGYEEVLNIALSDISKNPNLSAAVEFEHMKNYQMFVYPQWVKDLVDGKNPDAYDGRDYIIIDTNYQTFEEYKKGHIPTAIYADTCEVECPPLWNLVSPETFKEFFKKTGITKDTLVILTSDEPMASGRLAAAFMYAGVEDVRMLNGGNQAWRQAGLEMETGENKWVEGEDFGAGIPVHPEYNIDMEEAREILADPNGRLVAVVCWDEYTGENNGGYSYFDEKGRIPGSVFGYGGVDAYHSEDFLDIDWTMRSYTEMEKIWAEWDINPENRSAFFCATGWRGALAFFETYAIGWENVSVFDGGFYEWSRNSENTIATGDPRVEYNKDRENSELKYLNSVGGH
;
A
#
# COMPACT_ATOMS: atom_id res chain seq x y z
N MET A 1 34.08 -30.49 62.93
CA MET A 1 32.69 -30.46 63.43
C MET A 1 31.78 -31.09 62.37
N LYS A 2 30.83 -31.91 62.84
CA LYS A 2 29.89 -32.83 62.17
C LYS A 2 29.25 -32.28 60.87
N ARG A 3 29.24 -33.02 59.73
CA ARG A 3 28.27 -34.09 59.27
C ARG A 3 26.89 -33.47 58.89
N ASN A 4 26.28 -33.60 57.70
CA ASN A 4 25.87 -34.76 56.86
C ASN A 4 25.46 -34.21 55.45
N LEU A 5 25.62 -34.83 54.27
CA LEU A 5 25.30 -36.15 53.68
C LEU A 5 23.86 -36.30 53.09
N VAL A 6 23.82 -36.83 51.84
CA VAL A 6 22.73 -37.52 51.07
C VAL A 6 21.67 -36.61 50.43
N LYS A 7 21.50 -36.49 49.09
CA LYS A 7 21.10 -37.39 47.96
C LYS A 7 19.65 -37.92 48.00
N LEU A 8 19.03 -37.85 46.80
CA LEU A 8 18.04 -38.76 46.21
C LEU A 8 16.54 -38.51 46.48
N VAL A 9 15.77 -38.27 45.41
CA VAL A 9 14.74 -39.17 44.81
C VAL A 9 13.66 -38.34 44.09
N ALA A 10 13.40 -38.72 42.84
CA ALA A 10 12.32 -38.25 41.99
C ALA A 10 10.94 -38.72 42.48
N ALA A 11 9.93 -37.86 42.38
CA ALA A 11 8.53 -38.23 42.53
C ALA A 11 7.74 -37.73 41.30
N LEU A 12 7.32 -38.69 40.49
CA LEU A 12 6.39 -38.57 39.38
C LEU A 12 4.98 -38.47 39.98
N SER A 13 4.25 -37.39 39.70
CA SER A 13 2.85 -37.24 40.11
C SER A 13 1.96 -37.24 38.87
N VAL A 14 1.38 -38.40 38.60
CA VAL A 14 0.25 -38.58 37.67
C VAL A 14 -0.99 -38.01 38.36
N VAL A 15 -1.63 -37.01 37.77
CA VAL A 15 -2.98 -36.56 38.17
C VAL A 15 -3.96 -37.01 37.10
N LEU A 16 -4.77 -38.00 37.48
CA LEU A 16 -5.93 -38.51 36.77
C LEU A 16 -7.05 -37.45 36.82
N MET A 17 -7.45 -36.87 35.68
CA MET A 17 -8.70 -36.09 35.61
C MET A 17 -9.87 -37.04 35.35
N LEU A 18 -10.69 -37.23 36.38
CA LEU A 18 -11.98 -37.88 36.30
C LEU A 18 -13.02 -36.86 35.82
N PHE A 19 -13.74 -37.21 34.75
CA PHE A 19 -14.96 -36.55 34.32
C PHE A 19 -16.06 -36.76 35.35
N THR A 20 -16.62 -35.67 35.87
CA THR A 20 -17.98 -35.64 36.44
C THR A 20 -18.65 -34.35 36.05
N GLY A 21 -19.68 -34.46 35.21
CA GLY A 21 -20.55 -33.35 34.85
C GLY A 21 -21.47 -32.96 36.02
N CYS A 22 -21.75 -31.67 36.10
CA CYS A 22 -22.90 -31.12 36.82
C CYS A 22 -23.51 -30.00 35.97
N SER A 23 -24.82 -30.09 35.81
CA SER A 23 -25.68 -29.13 35.12
C SER A 23 -26.04 -27.93 36.00
N ALA A 24 -26.44 -26.86 35.31
CA ALA A 24 -27.33 -25.77 35.71
C ALA A 24 -26.68 -24.46 36.20
N GLY A 25 -26.77 -23.48 35.30
CA GLY A 25 -27.27 -22.14 35.62
C GLY A 25 -26.21 -21.14 36.05
N ASP A 26 -25.63 -20.44 35.06
CA ASP A 26 -25.26 -19.04 35.28
C ASP A 26 -25.39 -18.26 33.97
N SER A 27 -25.97 -17.07 34.07
CA SER A 27 -26.24 -16.15 32.99
C SER A 27 -24.93 -15.52 32.51
N THR A 28 -24.34 -16.08 31.46
CA THR A 28 -23.30 -15.43 30.66
C THR A 28 -23.97 -14.79 29.45
N VAL A 29 -23.69 -13.50 29.24
CA VAL A 29 -23.88 -12.85 27.93
C VAL A 29 -23.13 -13.71 26.93
N GLY A 30 -23.88 -14.39 26.05
CA GLY A 30 -23.33 -15.34 25.11
C GLY A 30 -22.51 -14.62 24.05
N SER A 31 -21.19 -14.63 24.20
CA SER A 31 -20.33 -14.69 23.02
C SER A 31 -20.68 -16.00 22.31
N LYS A 32 -21.38 -15.91 21.17
CA LYS A 32 -21.50 -17.05 20.26
C LYS A 32 -20.07 -17.43 19.89
N THR A 33 -19.62 -18.58 20.39
CA THR A 33 -18.45 -19.26 19.82
C THR A 33 -18.66 -19.32 18.31
N ALA A 34 -17.70 -18.81 17.52
CA ALA A 34 -17.85 -18.63 16.08
C ALA A 34 -18.55 -19.85 15.45
N ALA A 35 -19.70 -19.61 14.83
CA ALA A 35 -20.45 -20.70 14.21
C ALA A 35 -19.59 -21.30 13.10
N ARG A 36 -19.49 -22.64 13.06
CA ARG A 36 -18.72 -23.36 12.04
C ARG A 36 -19.32 -23.05 10.67
N VAL A 37 -18.54 -22.40 9.81
CA VAL A 37 -18.95 -22.06 8.44
C VAL A 37 -18.89 -23.33 7.58
N ASP A 38 -20.04 -23.72 7.00
CA ASP A 38 -20.11 -24.81 6.02
C ASP A 38 -20.07 -24.28 4.58
N GLU A 39 -20.02 -25.19 3.60
CA GLU A 39 -19.94 -24.85 2.16
C GLU A 39 -21.09 -23.95 1.70
N GLY A 40 -22.32 -24.27 2.11
CA GLY A 40 -23.49 -23.49 1.71
C GLY A 40 -23.47 -22.08 2.28
N THR A 41 -23.01 -21.95 3.52
CA THR A 41 -22.84 -20.65 4.19
C THR A 41 -21.73 -19.85 3.55
N LEU A 42 -20.55 -20.44 3.33
CA LEU A 42 -19.41 -19.75 2.72
C LEU A 42 -19.75 -19.26 1.31
N LYS A 43 -20.43 -20.08 0.51
CA LYS A 43 -20.88 -19.70 -0.82
C LYS A 43 -21.89 -18.56 -0.79
N ALA A 44 -22.84 -18.58 0.15
CA ALA A 44 -23.79 -17.48 0.30
C ALA A 44 -23.11 -16.17 0.76
N ILE A 45 -22.04 -16.28 1.56
CA ILE A 45 -21.23 -15.14 1.99
C ILE A 45 -20.50 -14.51 0.81
N VAL A 46 -19.74 -15.30 0.04
CA VAL A 46 -18.90 -14.78 -1.06
C VAL A 46 -19.69 -14.32 -2.28
N GLU A 47 -20.91 -14.81 -2.47
CA GLU A 47 -21.81 -14.36 -3.56
C GLU A 47 -22.75 -13.21 -3.13
N GLY A 48 -22.77 -12.87 -1.84
CA GLY A 48 -23.70 -11.89 -1.27
C GLY A 48 -23.05 -10.57 -0.87
N GLU A 49 -23.87 -9.55 -0.60
CA GLU A 49 -23.42 -8.24 -0.11
C GLU A 49 -23.69 -8.04 1.39
N GLU A 50 -24.27 -9.04 2.07
CA GLU A 50 -24.65 -8.95 3.48
C GLU A 50 -23.45 -9.05 4.43
N TYR A 51 -22.36 -9.66 3.97
CA TYR A 51 -21.16 -9.90 4.74
C TYR A 51 -20.00 -9.00 4.27
N VAL A 52 -19.23 -8.49 5.23
CA VAL A 52 -17.87 -8.05 5.01
C VAL A 52 -16.94 -9.22 5.29
N ILE A 53 -16.11 -9.57 4.32
CA ILE A 53 -15.07 -10.57 4.47
C ILE A 53 -13.78 -9.85 4.86
N VAL A 54 -13.12 -10.29 5.93
CA VAL A 54 -11.96 -9.61 6.50
C VAL A 54 -10.81 -10.60 6.62
N ASP A 55 -9.71 -10.30 5.93
CA ASP A 55 -8.43 -10.96 6.13
C ASP A 55 -7.72 -10.30 7.31
N THR A 56 -7.41 -11.08 8.35
CA THR A 56 -6.72 -10.55 9.54
C THR A 56 -5.23 -10.88 9.56
N ARG A 57 -4.68 -11.37 8.44
CA ARG A 57 -3.24 -11.62 8.29
C ARG A 57 -2.51 -10.30 8.02
N ASN A 58 -1.20 -10.40 7.89
CA ASN A 58 -0.37 -9.27 7.53
C ASN A 58 -0.54 -8.88 6.04
N ASP A 59 -0.08 -7.68 5.70
CA ASP A 59 -0.19 -7.15 4.33
C ASP A 59 0.60 -7.96 3.33
N GLU A 60 1.70 -8.61 3.75
CA GLU A 60 2.50 -9.44 2.86
C GLU A 60 1.67 -10.58 2.28
N GLU A 61 1.01 -11.36 3.15
CA GLU A 61 0.17 -12.48 2.77
C GLU A 61 -1.10 -12.02 2.02
N TYR A 62 -1.68 -10.90 2.43
CA TYR A 62 -2.80 -10.28 1.72
C TYR A 62 -2.40 -9.92 0.28
N ASN A 63 -1.27 -9.23 0.12
CA ASN A 63 -0.81 -8.75 -1.18
C ASN A 63 -0.38 -9.88 -2.11
N GLY A 64 0.08 -11.02 -1.58
CA GLY A 64 0.36 -12.21 -2.38
C GLY A 64 1.63 -12.99 -2.01
N TRP A 65 2.35 -12.63 -0.96
CA TRP A 65 3.48 -13.42 -0.48
C TRP A 65 3.01 -14.74 0.12
N VAL A 66 3.66 -15.85 -0.26
CA VAL A 66 3.38 -17.18 0.29
C VAL A 66 4.39 -17.46 1.40
N ILE A 67 4.05 -17.11 2.64
CA ILE A 67 4.91 -17.35 3.81
C ILE A 67 4.78 -18.80 4.32
N ASP A 68 3.58 -19.38 4.17
CA ASP A 68 3.26 -20.76 4.53
C ASP A 68 2.68 -21.48 3.31
N GLU A 69 3.41 -22.46 2.77
CA GLU A 69 3.02 -23.23 1.58
C GLU A 69 1.70 -24.01 1.74
N SER A 70 1.21 -24.20 2.97
CA SER A 70 -0.07 -24.85 3.23
C SER A 70 -1.28 -23.92 3.11
N ILE A 71 -1.03 -22.62 2.92
CA ILE A 71 -2.04 -21.57 2.80
C ILE A 71 -2.11 -21.10 1.33
N PRO A 72 -3.32 -20.80 0.80
CA PRO A 72 -3.47 -20.26 -0.55
C PRO A 72 -2.80 -18.89 -0.67
N GLN A 73 -2.25 -18.61 -1.85
CA GLN A 73 -1.68 -17.31 -2.15
C GLN A 73 -2.75 -16.23 -2.19
N GLY A 74 -2.44 -15.06 -1.62
CA GLY A 74 -3.35 -13.91 -1.63
C GLY A 74 -4.50 -14.05 -0.65
N HIS A 75 -5.58 -13.33 -0.90
CA HIS A 75 -6.75 -13.23 -0.04
C HIS A 75 -8.02 -13.68 -0.76
N ILE A 76 -9.10 -13.91 -0.01
CA ILE A 76 -10.41 -14.22 -0.59
C ILE A 76 -10.89 -12.98 -1.36
N LYS A 77 -11.32 -13.18 -2.60
CA LYS A 77 -11.79 -12.10 -3.48
C LYS A 77 -12.84 -11.22 -2.82
N GLY A 78 -12.62 -9.91 -2.86
CA GLY A 78 -13.49 -8.90 -2.25
C GLY A 78 -13.34 -8.75 -0.73
N ALA A 79 -12.39 -9.44 -0.10
CA ALA A 79 -12.05 -9.19 1.30
C ALA A 79 -11.48 -7.78 1.50
N VAL A 80 -11.49 -7.32 2.74
CA VAL A 80 -10.71 -6.15 3.20
C VAL A 80 -9.56 -6.63 4.08
N SER A 81 -8.40 -5.98 4.00
CA SER A 81 -7.30 -6.21 4.95
C SER A 81 -7.60 -5.49 6.26
N PHE A 82 -7.49 -6.17 7.39
CA PHE A 82 -7.60 -5.53 8.70
C PHE A 82 -6.84 -6.30 9.78
N SER A 83 -5.71 -5.75 10.22
CA SER A 83 -5.01 -6.30 11.37
C SER A 83 -5.65 -5.86 12.69
N GLN A 84 -5.82 -6.80 13.62
CA GLN A 84 -6.25 -6.45 14.97
C GLN A 84 -5.26 -5.52 15.68
N SER A 85 -3.96 -5.63 15.38
CA SER A 85 -2.93 -4.80 16.05
C SER A 85 -3.18 -3.31 15.87
N TRP A 86 -3.86 -2.91 14.78
CA TRP A 86 -4.24 -1.54 14.50
C TRP A 86 -5.21 -0.94 15.53
N LEU A 87 -5.94 -1.79 16.26
CA LEU A 87 -6.87 -1.35 17.32
C LEU A 87 -6.16 -1.13 18.67
N GLU A 88 -4.90 -1.52 18.81
CA GLU A 88 -4.15 -1.42 20.06
C GLU A 88 -3.83 0.05 20.41
N GLY A 89 -3.99 0.40 21.68
CA GLY A 89 -3.77 1.78 22.15
C GLY A 89 -4.88 2.78 21.81
N LEU A 90 -5.78 2.45 20.87
CA LEU A 90 -6.92 3.29 20.49
C LEU A 90 -8.08 3.23 21.50
N SER A 91 -8.76 4.36 21.70
CA SER A 91 -10.03 4.43 22.43
C SER A 91 -11.15 3.68 21.68
N ALA A 92 -12.25 3.38 22.36
CA ALA A 92 -13.38 2.68 21.71
C ALA A 92 -14.01 3.49 20.56
N GLU A 93 -13.98 4.83 20.65
CA GLU A 93 -14.48 5.71 19.59
C GLU A 93 -13.55 5.69 18.37
N GLU A 94 -12.23 5.74 18.59
CA GLU A 94 -11.22 5.63 17.52
C GLU A 94 -11.23 4.25 16.86
N GLN A 95 -11.38 3.19 17.67
CA GLN A 95 -11.52 1.82 17.15
C GLN A 95 -12.76 1.68 16.27
N GLN A 96 -13.91 2.23 16.70
CA GLN A 96 -15.11 2.20 15.89
C GLN A 96 -14.93 2.98 14.58
N LYS A 97 -14.30 4.16 14.65
CA LYS A 97 -14.03 4.98 13.47
C LYS A 97 -13.17 4.23 12.44
N LEU A 98 -12.08 3.59 12.89
CA LEU A 98 -11.20 2.82 12.01
C LEU A 98 -11.89 1.61 11.37
N LEU A 99 -12.77 0.92 12.12
CA LEU A 99 -13.60 -0.16 11.59
C LEU A 99 -14.61 0.36 10.54
N ASP A 100 -15.23 1.52 10.80
CA ASP A 100 -16.19 2.12 9.87
C ASP A 100 -15.50 2.57 8.56
N GLU A 101 -14.29 3.13 8.64
CA GLU A 101 -13.47 3.56 7.50
C GLU A 101 -13.09 2.38 6.58
N THR A 102 -12.85 1.19 7.17
CA THR A 102 -12.54 -0.05 6.42
C THR A 102 -13.80 -0.82 5.99
N GLY A 103 -14.98 -0.24 6.21
CA GLY A 103 -16.27 -0.82 5.82
C GLY A 103 -16.78 -1.93 6.73
N ILE A 104 -16.09 -2.22 7.84
CA ILE A 104 -16.52 -3.15 8.89
C ILE A 104 -17.51 -2.40 9.79
N THR A 105 -18.76 -2.30 9.34
CA THR A 105 -19.81 -1.53 10.02
C THR A 105 -20.82 -2.43 10.74
N LYS A 106 -21.47 -1.91 11.79
CA LYS A 106 -22.40 -2.68 12.66
C LYS A 106 -23.68 -3.14 11.98
N ASP A 107 -24.06 -2.54 10.86
CA ASP A 107 -25.22 -2.93 10.07
C ASP A 107 -24.94 -4.15 9.16
N LYS A 108 -23.67 -4.56 9.02
CA LYS A 108 -23.26 -5.71 8.24
C LYS A 108 -22.91 -6.91 9.12
N LYS A 109 -22.96 -8.10 8.51
CA LYS A 109 -22.40 -9.31 9.09
C LYS A 109 -20.91 -9.36 8.76
N VAL A 110 -20.11 -10.05 9.58
CA VAL A 110 -18.66 -10.08 9.42
C VAL A 110 -18.18 -11.53 9.34
N LEU A 111 -17.42 -11.88 8.31
CA LEU A 111 -16.65 -13.11 8.22
C LEU A 111 -15.17 -12.77 8.36
N LEU A 112 -14.57 -13.15 9.49
CA LEU A 112 -13.14 -13.02 9.73
C LEU A 112 -12.42 -14.31 9.33
N TYR A 113 -11.19 -14.20 8.82
CA TYR A 113 -10.32 -15.36 8.65
C TYR A 113 -8.84 -15.02 8.87
N SER A 114 -8.09 -16.06 9.22
CA SER A 114 -6.63 -16.07 9.22
C SER A 114 -6.13 -17.46 8.75
N ASN A 115 -4.81 -17.68 8.73
CA ASN A 115 -4.21 -18.95 8.31
C ASN A 115 -4.81 -20.16 9.05
N TYR A 116 -4.88 -20.04 10.38
CA TYR A 116 -5.31 -21.11 11.29
C TYR A 116 -6.53 -20.72 12.13
N GLY A 117 -7.08 -19.53 11.92
CA GLY A 117 -8.26 -19.00 12.61
C GLY A 117 -7.98 -18.48 14.03
N GLU A 118 -6.71 -18.44 14.45
CA GLU A 118 -6.32 -17.98 15.80
C GLU A 118 -6.27 -16.45 15.87
N GLU A 119 -5.59 -15.80 14.92
CA GLU A 119 -5.48 -14.34 14.83
C GLU A 119 -6.83 -13.68 14.60
N SER A 120 -7.67 -14.28 13.76
CA SER A 120 -9.02 -13.79 13.50
C SER A 120 -9.95 -13.99 14.71
N ALA A 121 -9.72 -15.01 15.55
CA ALA A 121 -10.56 -15.26 16.73
C ALA A 121 -10.47 -14.14 17.77
N SER A 122 -9.31 -13.51 17.94
CA SER A 122 -9.20 -12.37 18.86
C SER A 122 -9.96 -11.14 18.36
N LEU A 123 -10.05 -10.94 17.03
CA LEU A 123 -10.87 -9.88 16.44
C LEU A 123 -12.37 -10.21 16.56
N VAL A 124 -12.78 -11.49 16.52
CA VAL A 124 -14.18 -11.89 16.84
C VAL A 124 -14.59 -11.38 18.22
N GLU A 125 -13.76 -11.64 19.24
CA GLU A 125 -14.05 -11.23 20.63
C GLU A 125 -14.12 -9.70 20.74
N LYS A 126 -13.23 -9.00 20.04
CA LYS A 126 -13.19 -7.55 20.01
C LYS A 126 -14.44 -6.94 19.38
N LEU A 127 -14.85 -7.42 18.21
CA LEU A 127 -16.05 -6.97 17.53
C LEU A 127 -17.32 -7.28 18.34
N ALA A 128 -17.41 -8.47 18.93
CA ALA A 128 -18.51 -8.80 19.84
C ALA A 128 -18.59 -7.82 21.03
N GLY A 129 -17.44 -7.44 21.60
CA GLY A 129 -17.36 -6.44 22.67
C GLY A 129 -17.77 -5.03 22.25
N LEU A 130 -17.62 -4.68 20.97
CA LEU A 130 -18.06 -3.41 20.38
C LEU A 130 -19.53 -3.42 19.94
N GLY A 131 -20.21 -4.58 20.03
CA GLY A 131 -21.64 -4.72 19.75
C GLY A 131 -21.99 -5.20 18.34
N TYR A 132 -21.07 -5.87 17.65
CA TYR A 132 -21.37 -6.58 16.39
C TYR A 132 -22.10 -7.89 16.69
N GLU A 133 -23.24 -8.14 16.04
CA GLU A 133 -24.14 -9.25 16.41
C GLU A 133 -23.83 -10.57 15.68
N GLU A 134 -23.27 -10.50 14.47
CA GLU A 134 -23.04 -11.66 13.59
C GLU A 134 -21.60 -11.66 13.06
N VAL A 135 -20.68 -12.16 13.88
CA VAL A 135 -19.26 -12.32 13.55
C VAL A 135 -18.92 -13.81 13.44
N LEU A 136 -18.46 -14.22 12.27
CA LEU A 136 -18.04 -15.59 11.94
C LEU A 136 -16.51 -15.66 11.84
N ASN A 137 -15.98 -16.86 12.00
CA ASN A 137 -14.56 -17.14 11.86
C ASN A 137 -14.36 -18.41 11.02
N ILE A 138 -13.40 -18.39 10.11
CA ILE A 138 -12.95 -19.55 9.33
C ILE A 138 -11.43 -19.53 9.17
N ALA A 139 -10.79 -20.71 9.14
CA ALA A 139 -9.36 -20.82 8.87
C ALA A 139 -9.11 -21.09 7.38
N LEU A 140 -8.14 -20.41 6.77
CA LEU A 140 -7.72 -20.72 5.39
C LEU A 140 -7.20 -22.15 5.25
N SER A 141 -6.56 -22.69 6.29
CA SER A 141 -6.14 -24.08 6.32
C SER A 141 -7.31 -25.08 6.30
N ASP A 142 -8.49 -24.71 6.83
CA ASP A 142 -9.70 -25.52 6.72
C ASP A 142 -10.30 -25.45 5.30
N ILE A 143 -10.31 -24.26 4.69
CA ILE A 143 -10.71 -24.06 3.29
C ILE A 143 -9.83 -24.91 2.37
N SER A 144 -8.51 -24.86 2.55
CA SER A 144 -7.53 -25.54 1.70
C SER A 144 -7.60 -27.06 1.80
N LYS A 145 -7.90 -27.60 2.99
CA LYS A 145 -8.00 -29.06 3.21
C LYS A 145 -9.35 -29.63 2.77
N ASN A 146 -10.36 -28.80 2.55
CA ASN A 146 -11.70 -29.22 2.18
C ASN A 146 -12.04 -28.81 0.73
N PRO A 147 -12.06 -29.76 -0.23
CA PRO A 147 -12.32 -29.46 -1.64
C PRO A 147 -13.63 -28.70 -1.88
N ASN A 148 -14.65 -28.92 -1.04
CA ASN A 148 -15.92 -28.22 -1.17
C ASN A 148 -15.84 -26.75 -0.75
N LEU A 149 -15.10 -26.46 0.34
CA LEU A 149 -14.87 -25.07 0.77
C LEU A 149 -13.95 -24.34 -0.20
N SER A 150 -12.87 -24.99 -0.64
CA SER A 150 -11.95 -24.44 -1.63
C SER A 150 -12.64 -24.12 -2.96
N ALA A 151 -13.60 -24.94 -3.40
CA ALA A 151 -14.37 -24.67 -4.62
C ALA A 151 -15.40 -23.54 -4.47
N ALA A 152 -15.70 -23.10 -3.24
CA ALA A 152 -16.66 -22.04 -2.98
C ALA A 152 -16.01 -20.63 -3.00
N VAL A 153 -14.69 -20.53 -2.98
CA VAL A 153 -13.96 -19.25 -2.88
C VAL A 153 -13.05 -19.03 -4.09
N GLU A 154 -12.95 -17.78 -4.51
CA GLU A 154 -11.92 -17.31 -5.44
C GLU A 154 -10.89 -16.54 -4.61
N PHE A 155 -9.61 -16.72 -4.91
CA PHE A 155 -8.53 -15.95 -4.30
C PHE A 155 -7.99 -14.95 -5.32
N GLU A 156 -7.60 -13.78 -4.84
CA GLU A 156 -6.92 -12.75 -5.62
C GLU A 156 -5.70 -12.20 -4.86
N HIS A 157 -4.81 -11.56 -5.60
CA HIS A 157 -3.60 -10.95 -5.06
C HIS A 157 -3.11 -9.86 -6.01
N MET A 158 -2.23 -8.99 -5.52
CA MET A 158 -1.60 -7.96 -6.33
C MET A 158 -0.74 -8.62 -7.42
N LYS A 159 -0.85 -8.20 -8.68
CA LYS A 159 -0.18 -8.85 -9.83
C LYS A 159 1.34 -8.91 -9.65
N ASN A 160 1.94 -7.82 -9.18
CA ASN A 160 3.38 -7.70 -8.95
C ASN A 160 3.69 -7.47 -7.45
N TYR A 161 3.05 -8.24 -6.56
CA TYR A 161 3.21 -8.14 -5.11
C TYR A 161 4.68 -8.10 -4.63
N GLN A 162 5.59 -8.74 -5.37
CA GLN A 162 7.03 -8.75 -5.08
C GLN A 162 7.68 -7.36 -5.13
N MET A 163 7.04 -6.37 -5.76
CA MET A 163 7.52 -4.98 -5.78
C MET A 163 7.41 -4.32 -4.41
N PHE A 164 6.57 -4.83 -3.50
CA PHE A 164 6.53 -4.43 -2.10
C PHE A 164 7.12 -5.57 -1.25
N VAL A 165 8.39 -5.42 -0.88
CA VAL A 165 9.09 -6.35 0.02
C VAL A 165 8.87 -5.95 1.48
N TYR A 166 9.12 -6.85 2.42
CA TYR A 166 8.87 -6.63 3.84
C TYR A 166 10.16 -6.77 4.68
N PRO A 167 10.18 -6.29 5.94
CA PRO A 167 11.42 -6.22 6.72
C PRO A 167 12.15 -7.55 6.84
N GLN A 168 11.43 -8.64 7.10
CA GLN A 168 12.05 -9.97 7.23
C GLN A 168 12.62 -10.48 5.89
N TRP A 169 11.98 -10.19 4.75
CA TRP A 169 12.49 -10.50 3.42
C TRP A 169 13.82 -9.79 3.14
N VAL A 170 13.89 -8.48 3.42
CA VAL A 170 15.11 -7.68 3.25
C VAL A 170 16.20 -8.15 4.21
N LYS A 171 15.83 -8.49 5.45
CA LYS A 171 16.74 -9.05 6.44
C LYS A 171 17.35 -10.37 5.98
N ASP A 172 16.55 -11.27 5.43
CA ASP A 172 17.02 -12.55 4.91
C ASP A 172 17.98 -12.37 3.73
N LEU A 173 17.70 -11.42 2.84
CA LEU A 173 18.60 -11.04 1.75
C LEU A 173 19.94 -10.52 2.30
N VAL A 174 19.93 -9.60 3.27
CA VAL A 174 21.13 -9.04 3.92
C VAL A 174 21.93 -10.11 4.67
N ASP A 175 21.26 -11.09 5.29
CA ASP A 175 21.90 -12.23 5.97
C ASP A 175 22.51 -13.24 4.98
N GLY A 176 22.43 -13.00 3.67
CA GLY A 176 22.95 -13.88 2.63
C GLY A 176 22.08 -15.12 2.39
N LYS A 177 20.80 -15.08 2.77
CA LYS A 177 19.82 -16.11 2.40
C LYS A 177 19.23 -15.76 1.02
N ASN A 178 18.44 -16.69 0.50
CA ASN A 178 17.75 -16.52 -0.77
C ASN A 178 16.24 -16.46 -0.52
N PRO A 179 15.68 -15.29 -0.17
CA PRO A 179 14.24 -15.17 0.07
C PRO A 179 13.45 -15.39 -1.23
N ASP A 180 12.15 -15.65 -1.10
CA ASP A 180 11.30 -15.94 -2.26
C ASP A 180 11.25 -14.76 -3.25
N ALA A 181 10.99 -15.06 -4.52
CA ALA A 181 11.01 -14.09 -5.62
C ALA A 181 12.34 -13.31 -5.78
N TYR A 182 13.45 -13.77 -5.19
CA TYR A 182 14.80 -13.33 -5.51
C TYR A 182 15.54 -14.41 -6.30
N ASP A 183 16.13 -14.03 -7.43
CA ASP A 183 16.77 -14.93 -8.39
C ASP A 183 18.30 -14.99 -8.26
N GLY A 184 18.87 -14.34 -7.24
CA GLY A 184 20.30 -14.31 -6.97
C GLY A 184 21.09 -13.28 -7.77
N ARG A 185 20.43 -12.34 -8.46
CA ARG A 185 21.08 -11.19 -9.11
C ARG A 185 21.76 -10.27 -8.10
N ASP A 186 22.72 -9.47 -8.54
CA ASP A 186 23.29 -8.42 -7.68
C ASP A 186 22.18 -7.46 -7.23
N TYR A 187 22.21 -7.06 -5.96
CA TYR A 187 21.22 -6.16 -5.38
C TYR A 187 21.88 -4.95 -4.71
N ILE A 188 21.10 -3.89 -4.58
CA ILE A 188 21.44 -2.71 -3.77
C ILE A 188 20.22 -2.26 -2.98
N ILE A 189 20.45 -1.84 -1.73
CA ILE A 189 19.43 -1.18 -0.90
C ILE A 189 19.79 0.30 -0.83
N ILE A 190 18.82 1.17 -1.09
CA ILE A 190 19.01 2.62 -1.11
C ILE A 190 18.03 3.26 -0.12
N ASP A 191 18.59 3.90 0.89
CA ASP A 191 17.88 4.83 1.77
C ASP A 191 17.87 6.21 1.09
N THR A 192 16.68 6.75 0.83
CA THR A 192 16.52 7.98 0.06
C THR A 192 15.59 8.99 0.71
N ASN A 193 16.01 10.25 0.68
CA ASN A 193 15.17 11.42 0.95
C ASN A 193 15.89 12.69 0.47
N TYR A 194 15.22 13.84 0.60
CA TYR A 194 15.81 15.14 0.30
C TYR A 194 16.68 15.64 1.47
N GLN A 195 18.00 15.67 1.26
CA GLN A 195 18.99 16.26 2.16
C GLN A 195 19.00 15.70 3.59
N THR A 196 18.80 14.39 3.76
CA THR A 196 18.77 13.69 5.06
C THR A 196 19.98 12.80 5.32
N PHE A 197 21.12 13.06 4.66
CA PHE A 197 22.33 12.25 4.82
C PHE A 197 22.79 12.09 6.28
N GLU A 198 22.62 13.12 7.11
CA GLU A 198 22.98 13.06 8.52
C GLU A 198 22.00 12.24 9.37
N GLU A 199 20.73 12.12 8.97
CA GLU A 199 19.74 11.24 9.57
C GLU A 199 20.06 9.78 9.24
N TYR A 200 20.31 9.48 7.96
CA TYR A 200 20.78 8.18 7.49
C TYR A 200 22.00 7.69 8.30
N LYS A 201 22.98 8.58 8.55
CA LYS A 201 24.17 8.23 9.35
C LYS A 201 23.88 7.86 10.80
N LYS A 202 22.77 8.33 11.37
CA LYS A 202 22.36 7.99 12.75
C LYS A 202 21.76 6.59 12.83
N GLY A 203 21.23 6.06 11.72
CA GLY A 203 20.62 4.74 11.67
C GLY A 203 19.97 4.48 10.31
N HIS A 204 20.39 3.40 9.65
CA HIS A 204 19.81 2.92 8.39
C HIS A 204 19.77 1.39 8.36
N ILE A 205 19.05 0.82 7.38
CA ILE A 205 19.03 -0.63 7.14
C ILE A 205 20.46 -1.10 6.83
N PRO A 206 20.96 -2.19 7.43
CA PRO A 206 22.31 -2.67 7.17
C PRO A 206 22.58 -2.86 5.68
N THR A 207 23.79 -2.50 5.24
CA THR A 207 24.23 -2.48 3.83
C THR A 207 23.60 -1.41 2.92
N ALA A 208 22.53 -0.73 3.36
CA ALA A 208 21.90 0.31 2.55
C ALA A 208 22.85 1.49 2.34
N ILE A 209 22.92 1.99 1.11
CA ILE A 209 23.59 3.25 0.77
C ILE A 209 22.61 4.41 0.85
N TYR A 210 23.12 5.64 0.95
CA TYR A 210 22.31 6.85 0.81
C TYR A 210 22.34 7.38 -0.63
N ALA A 211 21.17 7.71 -1.17
CA ALA A 211 21.03 8.52 -2.38
C ALA A 211 20.04 9.67 -2.12
N ASP A 212 20.50 10.90 -2.37
CA ASP A 212 19.63 12.07 -2.31
C ASP A 212 18.67 12.09 -3.49
N THR A 213 17.45 12.57 -3.31
CA THR A 213 16.52 12.73 -4.43
C THR A 213 17.07 13.66 -5.51
N CYS A 214 17.92 14.63 -5.15
CA CYS A 214 18.64 15.48 -6.09
C CYS A 214 19.56 14.74 -7.08
N GLU A 215 19.81 13.45 -6.88
CA GLU A 215 20.56 12.61 -7.84
C GLU A 215 19.70 12.24 -9.07
N VAL A 216 18.37 12.29 -8.95
CA VAL A 216 17.43 11.93 -10.03
C VAL A 216 16.54 13.07 -10.50
N GLU A 217 16.47 14.18 -9.77
CA GLU A 217 15.69 15.37 -10.15
C GLU A 217 16.45 16.68 -9.87
N CYS A 218 16.11 17.77 -10.57
CA CYS A 218 16.77 19.05 -10.34
C CYS A 218 15.93 20.30 -10.67
N PRO A 219 16.25 21.46 -10.06
CA PRO A 219 15.72 22.76 -10.46
C PRO A 219 16.04 23.07 -11.94
N PRO A 220 15.25 23.92 -12.62
CA PRO A 220 14.28 24.86 -12.05
C PRO A 220 12.86 24.32 -11.87
N LEU A 221 12.55 23.17 -12.47
CA LEU A 221 11.19 22.59 -12.46
C LEU A 221 11.04 21.39 -11.50
N TRP A 222 12.16 20.83 -11.02
CA TRP A 222 12.18 19.58 -10.24
C TRP A 222 11.77 18.34 -11.05
N ASN A 223 11.87 18.43 -12.37
CA ASN A 223 11.74 17.28 -13.27
C ASN A 223 12.97 16.36 -13.17
N LEU A 224 12.84 15.15 -13.72
CA LEU A 224 13.91 14.19 -13.82
C LEU A 224 15.13 14.78 -14.55
N VAL A 225 16.31 14.38 -14.09
CA VAL A 225 17.59 14.79 -14.69
C VAL A 225 17.77 14.19 -16.09
N SER A 226 18.76 14.72 -16.82
CA SER A 226 19.08 14.23 -18.16
C SER A 226 19.53 12.74 -18.16
N PRO A 227 19.36 12.02 -19.27
CA PRO A 227 19.92 10.67 -19.44
C PRO A 227 21.41 10.57 -19.12
N GLU A 228 22.20 11.60 -19.43
CA GLU A 228 23.63 11.65 -19.11
C GLU A 228 23.87 11.66 -17.60
N THR A 229 23.08 12.43 -16.86
CA THR A 229 23.16 12.48 -15.38
C THR A 229 22.76 11.14 -14.75
N PHE A 230 21.71 10.48 -15.27
CA PHE A 230 21.38 9.11 -14.85
C PHE A 230 22.53 8.13 -15.08
N LYS A 231 23.18 8.19 -16.25
CA LYS A 231 24.35 7.32 -16.54
C LYS A 231 25.50 7.57 -15.57
N GLU A 232 25.77 8.83 -15.22
CA GLU A 232 26.79 9.17 -14.23
C GLU A 232 26.44 8.63 -12.85
N PHE A 233 25.19 8.78 -12.42
CA PHE A 233 24.68 8.23 -11.16
C PHE A 233 24.82 6.70 -11.11
N PHE A 234 24.32 5.99 -12.12
CA PHE A 234 24.39 4.52 -12.18
C PHE A 234 25.81 3.99 -12.23
N LYS A 235 26.70 4.67 -12.96
CA LYS A 235 28.12 4.33 -12.93
C LYS A 235 28.75 4.51 -11.54
N LYS A 236 28.39 5.60 -10.85
CA LYS A 236 28.89 5.92 -9.50
C LYS A 236 28.38 4.92 -8.45
N THR A 237 27.14 4.43 -8.59
CA THR A 237 26.52 3.45 -7.66
C THR A 237 26.79 1.99 -8.04
N GLY A 238 27.21 1.74 -9.27
CA GLY A 238 27.36 0.39 -9.83
C GLY A 238 26.04 -0.29 -10.18
N ILE A 239 24.94 0.47 -10.22
CA ILE A 239 23.63 -0.03 -10.65
C ILE A 239 23.66 -0.25 -12.16
N THR A 240 23.20 -1.42 -12.58
CA THR A 240 22.97 -1.77 -13.98
C THR A 240 21.48 -2.00 -14.21
N LYS A 241 21.06 -2.15 -15.47
CA LYS A 241 19.68 -2.52 -15.80
C LYS A 241 19.23 -3.83 -15.14
N ASP A 242 20.17 -4.74 -14.87
CA ASP A 242 19.92 -6.07 -14.32
C ASP A 242 20.02 -6.13 -12.78
N THR A 243 20.39 -5.02 -12.13
CA THR A 243 20.52 -4.94 -10.66
C THR A 243 19.13 -4.92 -10.00
N LEU A 244 18.94 -5.69 -8.93
CA LEU A 244 17.79 -5.51 -8.04
C LEU A 244 17.99 -4.25 -7.20
N VAL A 245 17.11 -3.27 -7.33
CA VAL A 245 17.12 -2.06 -6.48
C VAL A 245 15.98 -2.13 -5.48
N ILE A 246 16.31 -2.04 -4.18
CA ILE A 246 15.34 -1.97 -3.09
C ILE A 246 15.41 -0.57 -2.47
N LEU A 247 14.31 0.16 -2.53
CA LEU A 247 14.19 1.53 -2.05
C LEU A 247 13.54 1.56 -0.67
N THR A 248 14.08 2.38 0.22
CA THR A 248 13.50 2.65 1.54
C THR A 248 13.63 4.13 1.88
N SER A 249 12.68 4.62 2.67
CA SER A 249 12.65 6.00 3.17
C SER A 249 11.75 6.06 4.42
N ASP A 250 11.78 7.18 5.16
CA ASP A 250 10.81 7.40 6.25
C ASP A 250 9.42 7.78 5.70
N GLU A 251 9.36 8.59 4.64
CA GLU A 251 8.13 8.89 3.88
C GLU A 251 8.19 8.19 2.52
N PRO A 252 7.21 7.35 2.14
CA PRO A 252 7.30 6.48 0.97
C PRO A 252 7.38 7.25 -0.36
N MET A 253 6.93 8.51 -0.41
CA MET A 253 6.98 9.32 -1.62
C MET A 253 8.40 9.53 -2.16
N ALA A 254 9.43 9.58 -1.29
CA ALA A 254 10.82 9.68 -1.73
C ALA A 254 11.27 8.39 -2.45
N SER A 255 10.94 7.23 -1.86
CA SER A 255 11.17 5.93 -2.48
C SER A 255 10.39 5.79 -3.79
N GLY A 256 9.10 6.20 -3.81
CA GLY A 256 8.27 6.18 -5.01
C GLY A 256 8.85 7.04 -6.15
N ARG A 257 9.40 8.22 -5.83
CA ARG A 257 10.07 9.10 -6.80
C ARG A 257 11.28 8.43 -7.45
N LEU A 258 12.18 7.85 -6.65
CA LEU A 258 13.32 7.10 -7.19
C LEU A 258 12.88 5.85 -7.94
N ALA A 259 11.82 5.18 -7.49
CA ALA A 259 11.31 3.98 -8.12
C ALA A 259 10.85 4.28 -9.55
N ALA A 260 10.00 5.29 -9.71
CA ALA A 260 9.53 5.73 -11.02
C ALA A 260 10.69 6.21 -11.91
N ALA A 261 11.65 6.95 -11.35
CA ALA A 261 12.84 7.41 -12.08
C ALA A 261 13.70 6.25 -12.60
N PHE A 262 13.92 5.21 -11.78
CA PHE A 262 14.71 4.04 -12.16
C PHE A 262 13.98 3.12 -13.13
N MET A 263 12.66 2.96 -12.99
CA MET A 263 11.83 2.27 -13.97
C MET A 263 11.85 2.98 -15.33
N TYR A 264 11.67 4.31 -15.36
CA TYR A 264 11.81 5.13 -16.57
C TYR A 264 13.20 4.95 -17.22
N ALA A 265 14.25 4.97 -16.39
CA ALA A 265 15.61 4.83 -16.87
C ALA A 265 15.90 3.43 -17.43
N GLY A 266 15.26 2.39 -16.89
CA GLY A 266 15.31 1.02 -17.39
C GLY A 266 15.87 -0.03 -16.44
N VAL A 267 15.82 0.20 -15.12
CA VAL A 267 16.14 -0.85 -14.13
C VAL A 267 15.00 -1.88 -14.16
N GLU A 268 15.33 -3.14 -14.41
CA GLU A 268 14.33 -4.20 -14.66
C GLU A 268 13.64 -4.71 -13.38
N ASP A 269 14.28 -4.57 -12.20
CA ASP A 269 13.72 -5.02 -10.92
C ASP A 269 13.90 -3.94 -9.84
N VAL A 270 12.83 -3.17 -9.62
CA VAL A 270 12.75 -2.10 -8.64
C VAL A 270 11.67 -2.47 -7.62
N ARG A 271 12.04 -2.45 -6.33
CA ARG A 271 11.17 -2.80 -5.21
C ARG A 271 11.22 -1.70 -4.15
N MET A 272 10.16 -1.61 -3.36
CA MET A 272 10.08 -0.75 -2.17
C MET A 272 9.91 -1.61 -0.93
N LEU A 273 10.57 -1.22 0.16
CA LEU A 273 10.25 -1.77 1.49
C LEU A 273 8.89 -1.23 1.93
N ASN A 274 7.90 -2.12 2.07
CA ASN A 274 6.58 -1.77 2.56
C ASN A 274 6.68 -1.23 4.00
N GLY A 275 6.19 -0.01 4.20
CA GLY A 275 6.35 0.78 5.42
C GLY A 275 7.76 1.29 5.72
N GLY A 276 8.69 1.12 4.77
CA GLY A 276 10.01 1.76 4.75
C GLY A 276 10.81 1.61 6.04
N ASN A 277 11.51 2.69 6.40
CA ASN A 277 12.36 2.72 7.59
C ASN A 277 11.56 2.58 8.90
N GLN A 278 10.27 2.94 8.91
CA GLN A 278 9.41 2.76 10.08
C GLN A 278 9.10 1.27 10.32
N ALA A 279 8.67 0.53 9.30
CA ALA A 279 8.39 -0.90 9.41
C ALA A 279 9.64 -1.68 9.84
N TRP A 280 10.84 -1.33 9.32
CA TRP A 280 12.08 -1.95 9.77
C TRP A 280 12.34 -1.77 11.27
N ARG A 281 12.13 -0.55 11.79
CA ARG A 281 12.29 -0.24 13.23
C ARG A 281 11.24 -0.95 14.07
N GLN A 282 9.99 -1.00 13.62
CA GLN A 282 8.89 -1.66 14.32
C GLN A 282 9.09 -3.18 14.38
N ALA A 283 9.69 -3.78 13.34
CA ALA A 283 10.10 -5.18 13.33
C ALA A 283 11.25 -5.48 14.32
N GLY A 284 11.82 -4.47 14.99
CA GLY A 284 12.87 -4.63 15.98
C GLY A 284 14.20 -5.10 15.38
N LEU A 285 14.41 -4.87 14.08
CA LEU A 285 15.60 -5.27 13.36
C LEU A 285 16.76 -4.30 13.63
N GLU A 286 17.98 -4.82 13.56
CA GLU A 286 19.18 -4.03 13.82
C GLU A 286 19.39 -2.95 12.73
N MET A 287 19.82 -1.76 13.16
CA MET A 287 20.17 -0.65 12.29
C MET A 287 21.70 -0.50 12.24
N GLU A 288 22.24 -0.22 11.06
CA GLU A 288 23.62 0.19 10.87
C GLU A 288 23.77 1.70 11.09
N THR A 289 24.97 2.15 11.47
CA THR A 289 25.29 3.58 11.67
C THR A 289 26.54 3.93 10.88
N GLY A 290 26.71 5.21 10.54
CA GLY A 290 27.80 5.66 9.67
C GLY A 290 27.38 5.75 8.21
N GLU A 291 28.32 5.59 7.29
CA GLU A 291 28.04 5.65 5.85
C GLU A 291 28.47 4.35 5.16
N ASN A 292 27.57 3.79 4.35
CA ASN A 292 27.96 2.80 3.34
C ASN A 292 28.34 3.51 2.05
N LYS A 293 29.45 3.09 1.46
CA LYS A 293 29.99 3.71 0.25
C LYS A 293 29.46 3.04 -0.99
N TRP A 294 29.28 3.86 -2.00
CA TRP A 294 28.91 3.43 -3.34
C TRP A 294 30.06 2.61 -3.92
N VAL A 295 29.75 1.53 -4.62
CA VAL A 295 30.74 0.76 -5.36
C VAL A 295 30.60 1.15 -6.81
N GLU A 296 31.58 1.88 -7.34
CA GLU A 296 31.59 2.22 -8.77
C GLU A 296 31.51 0.95 -9.62
N GLY A 297 30.68 0.99 -10.65
CA GLY A 297 30.49 -0.12 -11.58
C GLY A 297 30.79 0.26 -13.02
N GLU A 298 30.38 -0.65 -13.89
CA GLU A 298 30.51 -0.52 -15.34
C GLU A 298 29.39 0.35 -15.92
N ASP A 299 29.23 0.32 -17.24
CA ASP A 299 28.11 0.96 -17.93
C ASP A 299 26.76 0.34 -17.49
N PHE A 300 25.71 1.16 -17.45
CA PHE A 300 24.35 0.75 -17.09
C PHE A 300 23.83 -0.44 -17.92
N GLY A 301 24.30 -0.58 -19.16
CA GLY A 301 23.98 -1.72 -20.03
C GLY A 301 22.76 -1.49 -20.94
N ALA A 302 22.18 -0.29 -20.94
CA ALA A 302 21.09 0.11 -21.83
C ALA A 302 21.13 1.62 -22.18
N GLY A 303 20.40 2.01 -23.23
CA GLY A 303 20.11 3.42 -23.51
C GLY A 303 19.09 3.97 -22.52
N ILE A 304 19.28 5.21 -22.06
CA ILE A 304 18.38 5.87 -21.11
C ILE A 304 17.64 7.00 -21.83
N PRO A 305 16.31 7.13 -21.65
CA PRO A 305 15.42 6.17 -20.98
C PRO A 305 15.18 4.90 -21.80
N VAL A 306 14.92 3.79 -21.11
CA VAL A 306 14.39 2.56 -21.73
C VAL A 306 12.87 2.63 -21.84
N HIS A 307 12.22 3.21 -20.83
CA HIS A 307 10.76 3.31 -20.73
C HIS A 307 10.30 4.78 -20.72
N PRO A 308 10.45 5.52 -21.83
CA PRO A 308 9.99 6.91 -21.91
C PRO A 308 8.50 7.06 -21.61
N GLU A 309 7.69 6.02 -21.85
CA GLU A 309 6.26 6.00 -21.59
C GLU A 309 5.88 6.17 -20.10
N TYR A 310 6.80 5.92 -19.17
CA TYR A 310 6.53 6.07 -17.73
C TYR A 310 6.62 7.52 -17.24
N ASN A 311 7.20 8.44 -18.02
CA ASN A 311 7.38 9.83 -17.61
C ASN A 311 7.05 10.77 -18.77
N ILE A 312 5.87 11.39 -18.71
CA ILE A 312 5.32 12.20 -19.79
C ILE A 312 5.52 13.70 -19.55
N ASP A 313 5.53 14.48 -20.64
CA ASP A 313 5.63 15.94 -20.59
C ASP A 313 4.26 16.65 -20.55
N MET A 314 4.28 17.99 -20.56
CA MET A 314 3.06 18.80 -20.53
C MET A 314 2.20 18.65 -21.80
N GLU A 315 2.78 18.43 -22.97
CA GLU A 315 1.99 18.23 -24.19
C GLU A 315 1.25 16.90 -24.13
N GLU A 316 1.93 15.83 -23.73
CA GLU A 316 1.31 14.52 -23.51
C GLU A 316 0.24 14.56 -22.40
N ALA A 317 0.46 15.33 -21.33
CA ALA A 317 -0.56 15.55 -20.29
C ALA A 317 -1.83 16.23 -20.85
N ARG A 318 -1.70 17.12 -21.85
CA ARG A 318 -2.88 17.68 -22.57
C ARG A 318 -3.57 16.64 -23.42
N GLU A 319 -2.84 15.70 -24.01
CA GLU A 319 -3.44 14.60 -24.75
C GLU A 319 -4.25 13.69 -23.82
N ILE A 320 -3.75 13.42 -22.61
CA ILE A 320 -4.50 12.70 -21.57
C ILE A 320 -5.82 13.44 -21.25
N LEU A 321 -5.77 14.77 -21.05
CA LEU A 321 -6.97 15.57 -20.79
C LEU A 321 -7.96 15.61 -21.97
N ALA A 322 -7.47 15.47 -23.20
CA ALA A 322 -8.31 15.48 -24.40
C ALA A 322 -8.93 14.10 -24.71
N ASP A 323 -8.37 13.02 -24.17
CA ASP A 323 -8.85 11.66 -24.33
C ASP A 323 -10.05 11.40 -23.39
N PRO A 324 -11.23 11.00 -23.89
CA PRO A 324 -12.35 10.61 -23.05
C PRO A 324 -12.03 9.48 -22.06
N ASN A 325 -11.08 8.60 -22.37
CA ASN A 325 -10.59 7.54 -21.49
C ASN A 325 -9.33 7.95 -20.70
N GLY A 326 -8.86 9.19 -20.86
CA GLY A 326 -7.68 9.71 -20.18
C GLY A 326 -8.02 10.24 -18.78
N ARG A 327 -7.14 9.98 -17.82
CA ARG A 327 -7.23 10.53 -16.46
C ARG A 327 -5.91 11.19 -16.09
N LEU A 328 -5.90 12.52 -16.05
CA LEU A 328 -4.81 13.25 -15.43
C LEU A 328 -5.11 13.35 -13.93
N VAL A 329 -4.41 12.55 -13.13
CA VAL A 329 -4.74 12.27 -11.73
C VAL A 329 -3.92 13.15 -10.80
N ALA A 330 -4.58 14.06 -10.08
CA ALA A 330 -3.96 14.97 -9.12
C ALA A 330 -3.80 14.27 -7.77
N VAL A 331 -2.59 13.78 -7.49
CA VAL A 331 -2.20 13.13 -6.23
C VAL A 331 -1.73 14.20 -5.24
N VAL A 332 -2.69 14.88 -4.62
CA VAL A 332 -2.49 16.05 -3.76
C VAL A 332 -3.46 16.02 -2.58
N CYS A 333 -3.26 16.88 -1.57
CA CYS A 333 -4.27 17.03 -0.52
C CYS A 333 -5.50 17.79 -1.06
N TRP A 334 -6.63 17.67 -0.37
CA TRP A 334 -7.88 18.29 -0.82
C TRP A 334 -7.78 19.82 -0.95
N ASP A 335 -7.11 20.48 -0.01
CA ASP A 335 -6.95 21.94 0.00
C ASP A 335 -6.08 22.46 -1.16
N GLU A 336 -5.10 21.66 -1.62
CA GLU A 336 -4.36 21.95 -2.85
C GLU A 336 -5.28 21.87 -4.07
N TYR A 337 -6.05 20.78 -4.16
CA TYR A 337 -6.92 20.50 -5.30
C TYR A 337 -8.06 21.52 -5.47
N THR A 338 -8.61 22.03 -4.36
CA THR A 338 -9.62 23.09 -4.37
C THR A 338 -9.01 24.50 -4.45
N GLY A 339 -7.69 24.63 -4.30
CA GLY A 339 -6.97 25.90 -4.37
C GLY A 339 -7.10 26.78 -3.12
N GLU A 340 -7.39 26.18 -1.96
CA GLU A 340 -7.36 26.87 -0.67
C GLU A 340 -5.91 27.21 -0.27
N ASN A 341 -4.98 26.29 -0.53
CA ASN A 341 -3.55 26.48 -0.34
C ASN A 341 -2.74 25.98 -1.56
N ASN A 342 -1.43 26.16 -1.50
CA ASN A 342 -0.46 25.70 -2.51
C ASN A 342 0.37 24.51 -1.97
N GLY A 343 -0.15 23.75 -1.01
CA GLY A 343 0.58 22.67 -0.34
C GLY A 343 1.65 23.14 0.65
N GLY A 344 1.86 24.46 0.81
CA GLY A 344 2.96 24.97 1.61
C GLY A 344 4.32 24.90 0.89
N TYR A 345 4.32 24.73 -0.44
CA TYR A 345 5.52 24.89 -1.25
C TYR A 345 6.00 26.35 -1.19
N SER A 346 7.28 26.54 -0.88
CA SER A 346 7.86 27.88 -0.70
C SER A 346 8.37 28.54 -1.99
N TYR A 347 8.36 27.79 -3.10
CA TYR A 347 8.98 28.17 -4.37
C TYR A 347 8.00 28.56 -5.48
N PHE A 348 6.68 28.53 -5.21
CA PHE A 348 5.63 29.09 -6.09
C PHE A 348 4.39 29.50 -5.29
N ASP A 349 3.59 30.42 -5.82
CA ASP A 349 2.46 31.05 -5.11
C ASP A 349 1.09 30.64 -5.67
N GLU A 350 1.06 30.04 -6.86
CA GLU A 350 -0.15 29.65 -7.57
C GLU A 350 -0.94 28.57 -6.80
N LYS A 351 -2.27 28.64 -6.89
CA LYS A 351 -3.20 27.75 -6.18
C LYS A 351 -4.31 27.25 -7.09
N GLY A 352 -4.71 26.01 -6.90
CA GLY A 352 -5.79 25.37 -7.64
C GLY A 352 -5.35 24.06 -8.25
N ARG A 353 -6.10 23.62 -9.26
CA ARG A 353 -5.87 22.39 -10.00
C ARG A 353 -5.77 22.62 -11.49
N ILE A 354 -5.20 21.65 -12.18
CA ILE A 354 -5.28 21.54 -13.64
C ILE A 354 -6.74 21.27 -14.03
N PRO A 355 -7.40 22.11 -14.84
CA PRO A 355 -8.79 21.87 -15.23
C PRO A 355 -8.96 20.54 -15.97
N GLY A 356 -9.98 19.76 -15.61
CA GLY A 356 -10.21 18.43 -16.16
C GLY A 356 -9.43 17.30 -15.47
N SER A 357 -8.49 17.62 -14.56
CA SER A 357 -7.87 16.58 -13.71
C SER A 357 -8.88 16.00 -12.72
N VAL A 358 -8.65 14.74 -12.32
CA VAL A 358 -9.43 14.02 -11.29
C VAL A 358 -8.63 13.94 -10.00
N PHE A 359 -9.31 13.87 -8.85
CA PHE A 359 -8.65 13.83 -7.54
C PHE A 359 -8.15 12.41 -7.24
N GLY A 360 -6.85 12.28 -6.96
CA GLY A 360 -6.18 11.01 -6.72
C GLY A 360 -5.87 10.70 -5.27
N TYR A 361 -6.30 11.55 -4.33
CA TYR A 361 -5.88 11.55 -2.92
C TYR A 361 -4.37 11.79 -2.77
N GLY A 362 -3.88 12.11 -1.58
CA GLY A 362 -2.47 12.52 -1.47
C GLY A 362 -1.95 12.80 -0.07
N GLY A 363 -2.75 12.59 0.97
CA GLY A 363 -2.40 12.90 2.35
C GLY A 363 -2.98 14.23 2.83
N VAL A 364 -2.62 14.59 4.05
CA VAL A 364 -3.15 15.81 4.72
C VAL A 364 -2.50 17.09 4.21
N ASP A 365 -1.28 17.00 3.68
CA ASP A 365 -0.53 18.13 3.13
C ASP A 365 0.44 17.69 2.01
N ALA A 366 1.37 18.57 1.62
CA ALA A 366 2.31 18.31 0.52
C ALA A 366 3.45 17.34 0.84
N TYR A 367 3.67 17.01 2.12
CA TYR A 367 4.84 16.32 2.63
C TYR A 367 4.51 15.01 3.35
N HIS A 368 3.23 14.63 3.37
CA HIS A 368 2.75 13.36 3.91
C HIS A 368 1.89 12.64 2.87
N SER A 369 1.64 11.35 3.12
CA SER A 369 0.96 10.46 2.20
C SER A 369 -0.07 9.55 2.91
N GLU A 370 -0.71 10.01 3.98
CA GLU A 370 -1.56 9.18 4.85
C GLU A 370 -2.75 8.53 4.15
N ASP A 371 -3.22 9.10 3.03
CA ASP A 371 -4.27 8.48 2.22
C ASP A 371 -3.80 7.17 1.56
N PHE A 372 -2.49 6.98 1.42
CA PHE A 372 -1.84 5.80 0.84
C PHE A 372 -1.36 4.81 1.90
N LEU A 373 -1.52 5.10 3.18
CA LEU A 373 -0.93 4.33 4.27
C LEU A 373 -1.98 3.80 5.25
N ASP A 374 -1.68 2.64 5.80
CA ASP A 374 -2.30 2.11 6.99
C ASP A 374 -1.62 2.65 8.26
N ILE A 375 -2.23 2.41 9.42
CA ILE A 375 -1.80 3.02 10.70
C ILE A 375 -0.41 2.55 11.16
N ASP A 376 0.07 1.41 10.66
CA ASP A 376 1.39 0.85 10.93
C ASP A 376 2.44 1.25 9.88
N TRP A 377 2.10 2.21 9.01
CA TRP A 377 2.93 2.83 7.96
C TRP A 377 3.09 2.02 6.68
N THR A 378 2.53 0.81 6.59
CA THR A 378 2.51 0.07 5.33
C THR A 378 1.59 0.74 4.31
N MET A 379 1.76 0.40 3.04
CA MET A 379 0.84 0.82 1.99
C MET A 379 -0.55 0.28 2.29
N ARG A 380 -1.54 1.18 2.23
CA ARG A 380 -2.96 0.82 2.31
C ARG A 380 -3.27 -0.30 1.33
N SER A 381 -4.15 -1.22 1.72
CA SER A 381 -4.50 -2.36 0.86
C SER A 381 -4.91 -1.90 -0.55
N TYR A 382 -4.33 -2.54 -1.57
CA TYR A 382 -4.55 -2.11 -2.95
C TYR A 382 -6.02 -2.17 -3.37
N THR A 383 -6.77 -3.13 -2.83
CA THR A 383 -8.21 -3.27 -3.06
C THR A 383 -9.02 -2.11 -2.50
N GLU A 384 -8.53 -1.45 -1.44
CA GLU A 384 -9.15 -0.24 -0.90
C GLU A 384 -8.79 0.98 -1.75
N MET A 385 -7.52 1.09 -2.16
CA MET A 385 -7.08 2.16 -3.07
C MET A 385 -7.81 2.12 -4.41
N GLU A 386 -8.02 0.94 -5.01
CA GLU A 386 -8.83 0.78 -6.22
C GLU A 386 -10.29 1.24 -6.02
N LYS A 387 -10.90 0.97 -4.86
CA LYS A 387 -12.26 1.46 -4.54
C LYS A 387 -12.29 2.98 -4.43
N ILE A 388 -11.32 3.57 -3.73
CA ILE A 388 -11.19 5.03 -3.54
C ILE A 388 -11.00 5.73 -4.89
N TRP A 389 -10.11 5.21 -5.74
CA TRP A 389 -9.86 5.74 -7.07
C TRP A 389 -11.06 5.59 -8.01
N ALA A 390 -11.80 4.49 -7.91
CA ALA A 390 -13.01 4.30 -8.70
C ALA A 390 -14.10 5.36 -8.45
N GLU A 391 -14.16 5.97 -7.24
CA GLU A 391 -15.07 7.08 -6.96
C GLU A 391 -14.81 8.32 -7.83
N TRP A 392 -13.58 8.46 -8.32
CA TRP A 392 -13.13 9.53 -9.20
C TRP A 392 -12.94 9.09 -10.65
N ASP A 393 -13.51 7.94 -11.01
CA ASP A 393 -13.42 7.35 -12.34
C ASP A 393 -11.97 7.09 -12.75
N ILE A 394 -11.14 6.66 -11.80
CA ILE A 394 -9.76 6.23 -12.00
C ILE A 394 -9.74 4.70 -11.86
N ASN A 395 -9.49 3.99 -12.95
CA ASN A 395 -9.57 2.54 -13.05
C ASN A 395 -8.50 1.96 -14.00
N PRO A 396 -8.22 0.63 -13.94
CA PRO A 396 -7.19 -0.02 -14.74
C PRO A 396 -7.36 0.13 -16.26
N GLU A 397 -8.57 0.37 -16.73
CA GLU A 397 -8.89 0.56 -18.15
C GLU A 397 -8.55 1.97 -18.68
N ASN A 398 -8.37 2.96 -17.79
CA ASN A 398 -8.04 4.32 -18.19
C ASN A 398 -6.59 4.45 -18.66
N ARG A 399 -6.33 5.46 -19.50
CA ARG A 399 -4.98 5.97 -19.73
C ARG A 399 -4.69 7.03 -18.65
N SER A 400 -4.01 6.63 -17.58
CA SER A 400 -3.84 7.45 -16.38
C SER A 400 -2.44 8.04 -16.29
N ALA A 401 -2.34 9.34 -16.04
CA ALA A 401 -1.08 10.02 -15.73
C ALA A 401 -1.18 10.68 -14.36
N PHE A 402 -0.35 10.25 -13.41
CA PHE A 402 -0.34 10.75 -12.05
C PHE A 402 0.59 11.95 -11.90
N PHE A 403 0.17 12.96 -11.15
CA PHE A 403 0.98 14.14 -10.89
C PHE A 403 0.68 14.75 -9.52
N CYS A 404 1.60 15.56 -9.01
CA CYS A 404 1.34 16.45 -7.89
C CYS A 404 1.92 17.84 -8.21
N ALA A 405 2.54 18.55 -7.27
CA ALA A 405 3.25 19.77 -7.65
C ALA A 405 4.49 19.49 -8.52
N THR A 406 5.33 18.53 -8.10
CA THR A 406 6.65 18.24 -8.71
C THR A 406 6.95 16.74 -8.82
N GLY A 407 5.92 15.89 -8.87
CA GLY A 407 6.05 14.48 -9.24
C GLY A 407 6.21 13.46 -8.11
N TRP A 408 6.53 13.82 -6.86
CA TRP A 408 6.80 12.84 -5.78
C TRP A 408 5.60 11.96 -5.43
N ARG A 409 4.48 12.57 -5.01
CA ARG A 409 3.21 11.86 -4.72
C ARG A 409 2.67 11.13 -5.95
N GLY A 410 2.75 11.77 -7.12
CA GLY A 410 2.37 11.15 -8.39
C GLY A 410 3.18 9.88 -8.71
N ALA A 411 4.48 9.89 -8.42
CA ALA A 411 5.36 8.74 -8.64
C ALA A 411 5.05 7.57 -7.68
N LEU A 412 4.64 7.85 -6.44
CA LEU A 412 4.17 6.81 -5.51
C LEU A 412 2.90 6.13 -6.04
N ALA A 413 1.90 6.90 -6.48
CA ALA A 413 0.68 6.36 -7.06
C ALA A 413 0.93 5.59 -8.37
N PHE A 414 1.85 6.06 -9.21
CA PHE A 414 2.32 5.33 -10.39
C PHE A 414 2.93 3.97 -10.01
N PHE A 415 3.83 3.95 -9.01
CA PHE A 415 4.47 2.71 -8.58
C PHE A 415 3.46 1.70 -8.04
N GLU A 416 2.52 2.17 -7.22
CA GLU A 416 1.45 1.33 -6.68
C GLU A 416 0.54 0.75 -7.77
N THR A 417 0.03 1.59 -8.67
CA THR A 417 -0.84 1.12 -9.77
C THR A 417 -0.11 0.17 -10.72
N TYR A 418 1.17 0.40 -10.99
CA TYR A 418 2.01 -0.54 -11.71
C TYR A 418 2.16 -1.87 -10.96
N ALA A 419 2.34 -1.84 -9.63
CA ALA A 419 2.44 -3.04 -8.81
C ALA A 419 1.12 -3.85 -8.81
N ILE A 420 -0.03 -3.16 -8.75
CA ILE A 420 -1.37 -3.74 -8.91
C ILE A 420 -1.52 -4.43 -10.26
N GLY A 421 -0.88 -3.87 -11.30
CA GLY A 421 -0.82 -4.46 -12.63
C GLY A 421 -1.46 -3.62 -13.73
N TRP A 422 -1.69 -2.33 -13.48
CA TRP A 422 -2.21 -1.39 -14.45
C TRP A 422 -1.18 -1.18 -15.56
N GLU A 423 -1.62 -1.23 -16.82
CA GLU A 423 -0.69 -1.24 -17.97
C GLU A 423 -0.54 0.13 -18.64
N ASN A 424 -1.51 1.05 -18.45
CA ASN A 424 -1.53 2.36 -19.11
C ASN A 424 -1.36 3.51 -18.10
N VAL A 425 -0.30 3.42 -17.30
CA VAL A 425 0.02 4.40 -16.24
C VAL A 425 1.33 5.13 -16.52
N SER A 426 1.39 6.42 -16.19
CA SER A 426 2.60 7.24 -16.29
C SER A 426 2.65 8.32 -15.21
N VAL A 427 3.78 9.00 -15.08
CA VAL A 427 3.93 10.22 -14.26
C VAL A 427 3.97 11.44 -15.17
N PHE A 428 3.13 12.45 -14.91
CA PHE A 428 3.34 13.78 -15.49
C PHE A 428 4.28 14.57 -14.56
N ASP A 429 5.56 14.62 -14.97
CA ASP A 429 6.69 15.02 -14.14
C ASP A 429 6.64 16.48 -13.68
N GLY A 430 6.32 17.39 -14.62
CA GLY A 430 6.27 18.82 -14.34
C GLY A 430 5.11 19.24 -13.44
N GLY A 431 4.07 18.42 -13.35
CA GLY A 431 2.95 18.59 -12.44
C GLY A 431 2.28 19.97 -12.48
N PHE A 432 1.68 20.35 -11.36
CA PHE A 432 1.02 21.66 -11.24
C PHE A 432 2.03 22.82 -11.28
N TYR A 433 3.26 22.60 -10.85
CA TYR A 433 4.28 23.64 -10.82
C TYR A 433 4.69 24.07 -12.23
N GLU A 434 4.95 23.14 -13.14
CA GLU A 434 5.22 23.46 -14.54
C GLU A 434 3.97 24.03 -15.22
N TRP A 435 2.80 23.40 -14.98
CA TRP A 435 1.53 23.82 -15.59
C TRP A 435 1.19 25.28 -15.27
N SER A 436 1.29 25.68 -14.00
CA SER A 436 0.92 27.02 -13.51
C SER A 436 1.86 28.12 -14.01
N ARG A 437 3.11 27.78 -14.37
CA ARG A 437 4.10 28.72 -14.92
C ARG A 437 3.92 29.02 -16.40
N ASN A 438 3.13 28.22 -17.11
CA ASN A 438 2.80 28.47 -18.50
C ASN A 438 1.59 29.42 -18.59
N SER A 439 1.79 30.63 -19.10
CA SER A 439 0.73 31.65 -19.19
C SER A 439 -0.43 31.30 -20.12
N GLU A 440 -0.28 30.28 -20.97
CA GLU A 440 -1.36 29.77 -21.82
C GLU A 440 -2.28 28.79 -21.09
N ASN A 441 -1.89 28.34 -19.89
CA ASN A 441 -2.66 27.43 -19.07
C ASN A 441 -3.68 28.13 -18.19
N THR A 442 -4.84 27.50 -18.08
CA THR A 442 -5.87 27.86 -17.10
C THR A 442 -5.70 27.04 -15.83
N ILE A 443 -6.15 27.59 -14.70
CA ILE A 443 -6.19 26.96 -13.39
C ILE A 443 -7.64 27.01 -12.88
N ALA A 444 -8.13 25.90 -12.32
CA ALA A 444 -9.46 25.83 -11.70
C ALA A 444 -9.33 25.83 -10.17
N THR A 445 -10.37 26.32 -9.47
CA THR A 445 -10.45 26.38 -8.00
C THR A 445 -11.87 26.04 -7.53
N GLY A 446 -12.06 25.89 -6.22
CA GLY A 446 -13.32 25.49 -5.60
C GLY A 446 -13.61 23.99 -5.72
N ASP A 447 -14.64 23.54 -5.00
CA ASP A 447 -15.06 22.13 -4.97
C ASP A 447 -15.61 21.67 -6.34
N PRO A 448 -14.90 20.78 -7.06
CA PRO A 448 -15.32 20.33 -8.40
C PRO A 448 -16.60 19.49 -8.37
N ARG A 449 -16.98 18.91 -7.22
CA ARG A 449 -18.19 18.10 -7.09
C ARG A 449 -19.46 18.96 -7.23
N VAL A 450 -19.37 20.26 -6.97
CA VAL A 450 -20.47 21.22 -7.17
C VAL A 450 -20.72 21.46 -8.65
N GLU A 451 -19.67 21.48 -9.48
CA GLU A 451 -19.78 21.61 -10.93
C GLU A 451 -20.26 20.30 -11.56
N TYR A 452 -19.70 19.17 -11.12
CA TYR A 452 -20.11 17.82 -11.54
C TYR A 452 -21.62 17.56 -11.33
N ASN A 453 -22.16 17.91 -10.15
CA ASN A 453 -23.58 17.73 -9.86
C ASN A 453 -24.49 18.59 -10.77
N LYS A 454 -24.07 19.81 -11.11
CA LYS A 454 -24.83 20.68 -12.04
C LYS A 454 -24.85 20.13 -13.46
N ASP A 455 -23.74 19.57 -13.93
CA ASP A 455 -23.66 18.97 -15.26
C ASP A 455 -24.44 17.66 -15.35
N ARG A 456 -24.45 16.85 -14.27
CA ARG A 456 -25.30 15.66 -14.17
C ARG A 456 -26.78 16.01 -14.19
N GLU A 457 -27.22 16.97 -13.36
CA GLU A 457 -28.59 17.48 -13.38
C GLU A 457 -28.97 18.04 -14.76
N ASN A 458 -28.08 18.80 -15.42
CA ASN A 458 -28.32 19.32 -16.76
C ASN A 458 -28.40 18.23 -17.83
N SER A 459 -27.63 17.15 -17.69
CA SER A 459 -27.64 15.99 -18.59
C SER A 459 -28.91 15.15 -18.43
N GLU A 460 -29.35 14.91 -17.20
CA GLU A 460 -30.61 14.24 -16.87
C GLU A 460 -31.81 15.08 -17.33
N LEU A 461 -31.78 16.40 -17.16
CA LEU A 461 -32.80 17.32 -17.68
C LEU A 461 -32.86 17.33 -19.22
N LYS A 462 -31.71 17.29 -19.91
CA LYS A 462 -31.66 17.17 -21.37
C LYS A 462 -32.20 15.82 -21.84
N TYR A 463 -31.85 14.73 -21.16
CA TYR A 463 -32.38 13.41 -21.44
C TYR A 463 -33.91 13.38 -21.26
N LEU A 464 -34.43 13.80 -20.11
CA LEU A 464 -35.87 13.86 -19.83
C LEU A 464 -36.64 14.73 -20.84
N ASN A 465 -36.08 15.86 -21.26
CA ASN A 465 -36.69 16.70 -22.31
C ASN A 465 -36.66 16.06 -23.70
N SER A 466 -35.73 15.13 -23.97
CA SER A 466 -35.68 14.38 -25.24
C SER A 466 -36.65 13.19 -25.29
N VAL A 467 -36.99 12.59 -24.15
CA VAL A 467 -37.94 11.46 -24.05
C VAL A 467 -39.38 11.90 -23.76
N GLY A 468 -39.59 13.10 -23.20
CA GLY A 468 -40.93 13.64 -22.90
C GLY A 468 -41.62 14.37 -24.06
N GLY A 469 -41.00 14.38 -25.25
CA GLY A 469 -41.46 15.08 -26.43
C GLY A 469 -42.10 14.19 -27.49
N HIS A 470 -42.98 13.25 -27.13
CA HIS A 470 -43.86 12.55 -28.08
C HIS A 470 -45.24 12.26 -27.50
#